data_AF-A0A9K3HU27-F1
#
_entry.id   AF-A0A9K3HU27-F1
#
_cell.length_a   1.000
_cell.length_b   1.000
_cell.length_c   1.000
_cell.angle_alpha   90.00
_cell.angle_beta   90.00
_cell.angle_gamma   90.00
#
_symmetry.space_group_name_H-M   'P 1'
#
loop_
_entity.id
_entity.type
_entity.pdbx_description
1 polymer ?
#
loop_
_entity_poly.entity_id
_entity_poly.type
_entity_poly.pdbx_seq_one_letter_code
_entity_poly.pdbx_strand_id
1 'polypeptide(L)'
;MEKEMMNTLEFNLSVPMSFVFVKRFLKAARSYKEMEQMCFYLIDLCLVEYEMLNFPPSLLAAAGVFTAESTLKGSKQWTKASEFHSQYSQNHLL
;
A
#
# COMPACT_ATOMS: atom_id res chain seq x y z
N MET A 1 -23.74 -11.79 -15.85
CA MET A 1 -22.78 -11.26 -14.87
C MET A 1 -21.43 -11.98 -14.90
N GLU A 2 -21.27 -13.22 -14.38
CA GLU A 2 -19.94 -13.87 -14.31
C GLU A 2 -19.23 -13.99 -15.67
N LYS A 3 -19.89 -14.60 -16.67
CA LYS A 3 -19.34 -14.72 -18.03
C LYS A 3 -19.01 -13.38 -18.67
N GLU A 4 -19.83 -12.37 -18.42
CA GLU A 4 -19.60 -11.01 -18.94
C GLU A 4 -18.36 -10.39 -18.28
N MET A 5 -18.22 -10.50 -16.95
CA MET A 5 -17.03 -10.02 -16.24
C MET A 5 -15.75 -10.71 -16.73
N MET A 6 -15.77 -12.04 -16.90
CA MET A 6 -14.59 -12.77 -17.40
C MET A 6 -14.23 -12.35 -18.83
N ASN A 7 -15.21 -12.14 -19.70
CA ASN A 7 -14.97 -11.66 -21.05
C ASN A 7 -14.44 -10.22 -21.05
N THR A 8 -14.99 -9.33 -20.22
CA THR A 8 -14.53 -7.93 -20.09
C THR A 8 -13.09 -7.85 -19.60
N LEU A 9 -12.68 -8.73 -18.67
CA LEU A 9 -11.31 -8.81 -18.17
C LEU A 9 -10.39 -9.64 -19.07
N GLU A 10 -10.89 -10.17 -20.19
CA GLU A 10 -10.14 -11.06 -21.10
C GLU A 10 -9.50 -12.25 -20.37
N PHE A 11 -10.17 -12.76 -19.33
CA PHE A 11 -9.65 -13.80 -18.43
C PHE A 11 -8.33 -13.43 -17.71
N ASN A 12 -7.93 -12.16 -17.70
CA ASN A 12 -6.80 -11.66 -16.94
C ASN A 12 -7.20 -11.35 -15.48
N LEU A 13 -7.22 -12.39 -14.65
CA LEU A 13 -7.63 -12.29 -13.24
C LEU A 13 -6.45 -12.10 -12.28
N SER A 14 -5.21 -12.15 -12.78
CA SER A 14 -4.00 -12.08 -11.97
C SER A 14 -3.50 -10.64 -11.88
N VAL A 15 -4.04 -9.91 -10.90
CA VAL A 15 -3.61 -8.54 -10.59
C VAL A 15 -2.86 -8.49 -9.25
N PRO A 16 -1.79 -7.69 -9.13
CA PRO A 16 -1.05 -7.58 -7.88
C PRO A 16 -1.90 -6.85 -6.83
N MET A 17 -2.09 -7.46 -5.67
CA MET A 17 -2.84 -6.83 -4.57
C MET A 17 -1.94 -5.98 -3.68
N SER A 18 -2.43 -4.85 -3.18
CA SER A 18 -1.66 -3.96 -2.28
C SER A 18 -1.13 -4.72 -1.05
N PHE A 19 -1.89 -5.70 -0.56
CA PHE A 19 -1.56 -6.53 0.59
C PHE A 19 -0.17 -7.20 0.52
N VAL A 20 0.25 -7.69 -0.66
CA VAL A 20 1.56 -8.35 -0.78
C VAL A 20 2.72 -7.36 -0.62
N PHE A 21 2.54 -6.12 -1.08
CA PHE A 21 3.51 -5.05 -0.91
C PHE A 21 3.54 -4.55 0.54
N VAL A 22 2.37 -4.41 1.18
CA VAL A 22 2.26 -3.99 2.59
C VAL A 22 3.12 -4.89 3.49
N LYS A 23 2.98 -6.21 3.37
CA LYS A 23 3.81 -7.16 4.15
C LYS A 23 5.32 -6.96 3.94
N ARG A 24 5.74 -6.73 2.70
CA ARG A 24 7.14 -6.50 2.37
C ARG A 24 7.66 -5.18 2.96
N PHE A 25 6.87 -4.12 2.86
CA PHE A 25 7.28 -2.78 3.29
C PHE A 25 7.22 -2.60 4.81
N LEU A 26 6.24 -3.20 5.48
CA LEU A 26 6.19 -3.29 6.94
C LEU A 26 7.44 -3.97 7.52
N LYS A 27 7.88 -5.08 6.89
CA LYS A 27 9.14 -5.74 7.26
C LYS A 27 10.36 -4.82 7.09
N ALA A 28 10.43 -4.07 5.99
CA ALA A 28 11.51 -3.11 5.75
C ALA A 28 11.50 -1.95 6.77
N ALA A 29 10.31 -1.48 7.15
CA ALA A 29 10.09 -0.43 8.13
C ALA A 29 10.27 -0.89 9.59
N ARG A 30 10.55 -2.18 9.82
CA ARG A 30 10.63 -2.79 11.16
C ARG A 30 9.36 -2.49 11.98
N SER A 31 8.21 -2.75 11.36
CA SER A 31 6.90 -2.51 11.96
C SER A 31 6.68 -3.26 13.28
N TYR A 32 5.80 -2.69 14.09
CA TYR A 32 5.22 -3.30 15.28
C TYR A 32 3.70 -3.41 15.08
N LYS A 33 3.03 -4.22 15.89
CA LYS A 33 1.66 -4.68 15.66
C LYS A 33 0.67 -3.55 15.36
N GLU A 34 0.71 -2.47 16.14
CA GLU A 34 -0.18 -1.31 16.01
C GLU A 34 0.02 -0.60 14.67
N MET A 35 1.28 -0.50 14.20
CA MET A 35 1.61 0.06 12.89
C MET A 35 1.08 -0.81 11.74
N GLU A 36 1.14 -2.14 11.88
CA GLU A 36 0.59 -3.05 10.88
C GLU A 36 -0.93 -2.92 10.79
N GLN A 37 -1.61 -2.90 11.95
CA GLN A 37 -3.06 -2.73 12.02
C GLN A 37 -3.51 -1.40 11.41
N MET A 38 -2.81 -0.31 11.72
CA MET A 38 -3.09 0.99 11.12
C MET A 38 -2.85 1.00 9.61
N CYS A 39 -1.76 0.38 9.14
CA CYS A 39 -1.50 0.26 7.71
C CYS A 39 -2.60 -0.53 6.99
N PHE A 40 -3.07 -1.66 7.55
CA PHE A 40 -4.16 -2.42 6.93
C PHE A 40 -5.45 -1.62 6.90
N TYR A 41 -5.78 -0.93 7.99
CA TYR A 41 -6.94 -0.03 8.03
C TYR A 41 -6.90 1.04 6.92
N LEU A 42 -5.75 1.68 6.72
CA LEU A 42 -5.58 2.69 5.66
C LEU A 42 -5.75 2.08 4.25
N ILE A 43 -5.24 0.87 4.04
CA ILE A 43 -5.37 0.18 2.74
C ILE A 43 -6.81 -0.24 2.47
N ASP A 44 -7.54 -0.68 3.50
CA ASP A 44 -8.96 -1.01 3.37
C ASP A 44 -9.80 0.23 3.08
N LEU A 45 -9.45 1.40 3.65
CA LEU A 45 -10.08 2.67 3.28
C LEU A 45 -9.84 3.02 1.80
N CYS A 46 -8.67 2.71 1.24
CA CYS A 46 -8.41 2.94 -0.17
C CYS A 46 -9.29 2.09 -1.10
N LEU A 47 -9.83 0.95 -0.65
CA LEU A 47 -10.68 0.09 -1.49
C LEU A 47 -12.06 0.68 -1.75
N VAL A 48 -12.55 1.52 -0.84
CA VAL A 48 -13.87 2.14 -0.97
C VAL A 48 -13.81 3.52 -1.64
N GLU A 49 -12.61 4.07 -1.81
CA GLU A 49 -12.42 5.39 -2.39
C GLU A 49 -12.11 5.31 -3.89
N TYR A 50 -12.93 5.97 -4.71
CA TYR A 50 -12.86 5.81 -6.17
C TYR A 50 -11.59 6.40 -6.76
N GLU A 51 -11.12 7.53 -6.24
CA GLU A 51 -9.89 8.18 -6.72
C GLU A 51 -8.65 7.31 -6.50
N MET A 52 -8.70 6.35 -5.57
CA MET A 52 -7.56 5.49 -5.27
C MET A 52 -7.24 4.50 -6.40
N LEU A 53 -8.18 4.26 -7.31
CA LEU A 53 -7.97 3.45 -8.52
C LEU A 53 -6.90 4.03 -9.46
N ASN A 54 -6.58 5.32 -9.33
CA ASN A 54 -5.56 5.98 -10.15
C ASN A 54 -4.13 5.63 -9.73
N PHE A 55 -3.93 4.96 -8.59
CA PHE A 55 -2.60 4.68 -8.04
C PHE A 55 -2.27 3.18 -8.10
N PRO A 56 -1.00 2.83 -8.37
CA PRO A 56 -0.60 1.44 -8.37
C PRO A 56 -0.64 0.85 -6.94
N PRO A 57 -0.97 -0.44 -6.79
CA PRO A 57 -1.05 -1.12 -5.49
C PRO A 57 0.22 -1.00 -4.63
N SER A 58 1.39 -0.95 -5.26
CA SER A 58 2.68 -0.76 -4.57
C SER A 58 2.84 0.65 -3.98
N LEU A 59 2.35 1.69 -4.67
CA LEU A 59 2.40 3.05 -4.16
C LEU A 59 1.44 3.22 -2.97
N LEU A 60 0.22 2.70 -3.09
CA LEU A 60 -0.75 2.69 -1.99
C LEU A 60 -0.18 2.00 -0.75
N ALA A 61 0.48 0.84 -0.93
CA ALA A 61 1.14 0.14 0.16
C ALA A 61 2.27 0.97 0.81
N ALA A 62 3.13 1.61 0.02
CA ALA A 62 4.22 2.45 0.55
C ALA A 62 3.67 3.67 1.30
N ALA A 63 2.67 4.34 0.72
CA ALA A 63 1.98 5.48 1.33
C ALA A 63 1.27 5.10 2.64
N GLY A 64 0.61 3.94 2.67
CA GLY A 64 -0.05 3.40 3.87
C GLY A 64 0.95 3.14 5.01
N VAL A 65 2.09 2.52 4.70
CA VAL A 65 3.16 2.27 5.69
C VAL A 65 3.75 3.59 6.19
N PHE A 66 4.06 4.53 5.30
CA PHE A 66 4.60 5.84 5.65
C PHE A 66 3.62 6.65 6.51
N THR A 67 2.33 6.63 6.17
CA THR A 67 1.27 7.33 6.91
C THR A 67 1.05 6.72 8.28
N ALA A 68 1.03 5.39 8.39
CA ALA A 68 0.92 4.69 9.67
C ALA A 68 2.12 5.01 10.58
N GLU A 69 3.34 4.96 10.05
CA GLU A 69 4.55 5.30 10.79
C GLU A 69 4.53 6.75 11.27
N SER A 70 4.22 7.68 10.36
CA SER A 70 4.17 9.12 10.65
C SER A 70 3.12 9.46 11.71
N THR A 71 1.97 8.77 11.68
CA THR A 71 0.89 9.02 12.64
C THR A 71 1.23 8.50 14.03
N LEU A 72 1.80 7.29 14.12
CA LEU A 72 2.07 6.67 15.43
C LEU A 72 3.35 7.17 16.09
N LYS A 73 4.41 7.45 15.32
CA LYS A 73 5.69 7.95 15.84
C LYS A 73 5.76 9.47 15.90
N GLY A 74 4.86 10.19 15.21
CA GLY A 74 4.88 11.65 15.11
C GLY A 74 6.02 12.22 14.26
N SER A 75 6.86 11.39 13.64
CA SER A 75 8.01 11.80 12.82
C SER A 75 7.84 11.31 11.37
N LYS A 76 7.93 12.22 10.39
CA LYS A 76 7.89 11.91 8.96
C LYS A 76 9.26 11.46 8.42
N GLN A 77 9.81 10.37 8.95
CA GLN A 77 11.10 9.84 8.49
C GLN A 77 10.90 8.60 7.63
N TRP A 78 10.98 8.75 6.31
CA TRP A 78 11.07 7.60 5.41
C TRP A 78 12.50 7.10 5.36
N THR A 79 12.76 5.92 5.95
CA THR A 79 14.13 5.43 6.08
C THR A 79 14.73 4.99 4.73
N LYS A 80 16.06 5.04 4.60
CA LYS A 80 16.76 4.52 3.41
C LYS A 80 16.44 3.05 3.12
N ALA A 81 16.17 2.25 4.15
CA ALA A 81 15.76 0.86 3.97
C ALA A 81 14.35 0.75 3.38
N SER A 82 13.40 1.55 3.89
CA SER A 82 12.04 1.63 3.37
C SER A 82 12.03 2.13 1.92
N GLU A 83 12.81 3.16 1.60
CA GLU A 83 13.00 3.66 0.23
C GLU A 83 13.61 2.61 -0.69
N PHE A 84 14.70 1.95 -0.27
CA PHE A 84 15.34 0.90 -1.07
C PHE A 84 14.40 -0.28 -1.36
N HIS A 85 13.62 -0.72 -0.38
CA HIS A 85 12.73 -1.87 -0.56
C HIS A 85 11.42 -1.55 -1.27
N SER A 86 10.95 -0.31 -1.20
CA SER A 86 9.73 0.17 -1.87
C SER A 86 9.97 0.79 -3.24
N GLN A 87 11.19 1.28 -3.49
CA GLN A 87 11.57 2.10 -4.65
C GLN A 87 10.84 3.46 -4.72
N TYR A 88 10.21 3.89 -3.62
CA TYR A 88 9.57 5.19 -3.51
C TYR A 88 10.32 6.07 -2.52
N SER A 89 10.84 7.20 -3.01
CA SER A 89 11.29 8.32 -2.15
C SER A 89 10.13 8.95 -1.39
N GLN A 90 10.45 9.71 -0.33
CA GLN A 90 9.45 10.46 0.44
C GLN A 90 8.64 11.44 -0.41
N ASN A 91 9.22 12.02 -1.47
CA ASN A 91 8.52 12.95 -2.36
C ASN A 91 7.41 12.29 -3.19
N HIS A 92 7.47 10.97 -3.39
CA HIS A 92 6.38 10.24 -4.04
C HIS A 92 5.21 9.96 -3.09
N LEU A 93 5.43 10.11 -1.77
CA LEU A 93 4.47 9.77 -0.71
C LEU A 93 3.86 11.02 -0.04
N LEU A 94 4.22 12.21 -0.51
CA LEU A 94 3.69 13.53 -0.10
C LEU A 94 2.80 14.09 -1.20
#